data_AF-A0A6A4XDV7-F1
#
_entry.id   AF-A0A6A4XDV7-F1
#
_cell.length_a   1.000
_cell.length_b   1.000
_cell.length_c   1.000
_cell.angle_alpha   90.00
_cell.angle_beta   90.00
_cell.angle_gamma   90.00
#
_symmetry.space_group_name_H-M   'P 1'
#
loop_
_entity.id
_entity.type
_entity.pdbx_description
1 polymer ?
#
loop_
_entity_poly.entity_id
_entity_poly.type
_entity_poly.pdbx_seq_one_letter_code
_entity_poly.pdbx_strand_id
1 'polypeptide(L)'
;MYPTSLGGGQYRIGAVRDLTTGHDSGQPDGRAILPVSSSSQMITFTFSEPEAVLTLRTSGTEPKIKWYSEIRAQPGQTDRDAVKRQLDALVAAMVDELMQPEQNGLIARKE
;
A
#
# COMPACT_ATOMS: atom_id res chain seq x y z
N MET A 1 -15.23 -2.41 -2.45
CA MET A 1 -14.42 -3.35 -3.25
C MET A 1 -13.06 -2.67 -3.44
N TYR A 2 -11.95 -3.37 -3.19
CA TYR A 2 -10.61 -2.78 -3.34
C TYR A 2 -10.24 -2.68 -4.82
N PRO A 3 -9.38 -1.71 -5.22
CA PRO A 3 -8.90 -1.63 -6.58
C PRO A 3 -8.07 -2.86 -6.95
N THR A 4 -8.07 -3.20 -8.24
CA THR A 4 -7.27 -4.31 -8.78
C THR A 4 -5.90 -3.86 -9.30
N SER A 5 -5.68 -2.55 -9.39
CA SER A 5 -4.43 -1.93 -9.83
C SER A 5 -4.35 -0.46 -9.43
N LEU A 6 -3.15 0.11 -9.44
CA LEU A 6 -2.87 1.55 -9.27
C LEU A 6 -2.06 2.10 -10.45
N GLY A 7 -1.91 3.43 -10.52
CA GLY A 7 -1.10 4.12 -11.51
C GLY A 7 -1.66 3.96 -12.92
N GLY A 8 -2.98 4.10 -13.06
CA GLY A 8 -3.68 3.86 -14.34
C GLY A 8 -3.54 2.42 -14.87
N GLY A 9 -3.32 1.44 -14.00
CA GLY A 9 -3.16 0.03 -14.36
C GLY A 9 -1.71 -0.46 -14.39
N GLN A 10 -0.73 0.42 -14.18
CA GLN A 10 0.69 0.08 -14.17
C GLN A 10 1.08 -0.89 -13.05
N TYR A 11 0.44 -0.78 -11.88
CA TYR A 11 0.79 -1.54 -10.69
C TYR A 11 -0.33 -2.52 -10.34
N ARG A 12 -0.18 -3.78 -10.72
CA ARG A 12 -1.22 -4.80 -10.50
C ARG A 12 -1.26 -5.26 -9.04
N ILE A 13 -2.45 -5.21 -8.42
CA ILE A 13 -2.66 -5.71 -7.05
C ILE A 13 -2.99 -7.20 -7.13
N GLY A 14 -2.16 -8.02 -6.51
CA GLY A 14 -2.35 -9.46 -6.39
C GLY A 14 -3.13 -9.87 -5.15
N ALA A 15 -2.98 -9.13 -4.03
CA ALA A 15 -3.73 -9.38 -2.82
C ALA A 15 -3.91 -8.11 -1.97
N VAL A 16 -4.97 -8.09 -1.17
CA VAL A 16 -5.25 -7.06 -0.18
C VAL A 16 -5.54 -7.71 1.16
N ARG A 17 -4.90 -7.19 2.21
CA ARG A 17 -5.20 -7.49 3.60
C ARG A 17 -5.63 -6.22 4.30
N ASP A 18 -6.80 -6.23 4.89
CA ASP A 18 -7.33 -5.14 5.71
C ASP A 18 -7.58 -5.65 7.13
N LEU A 19 -6.69 -5.28 8.05
CA LEU A 19 -6.78 -5.65 9.46
C LEU A 19 -7.75 -4.77 10.26
N THR A 20 -8.41 -3.82 9.59
CA THR A 20 -9.53 -3.05 10.14
C THR A 20 -10.82 -3.87 10.07
N THR A 21 -11.05 -4.52 8.92
CA THR A 21 -12.28 -5.26 8.63
C THR A 21 -12.12 -6.77 8.77
N GLY A 22 -10.87 -7.25 8.79
CA GLY A 22 -10.54 -8.68 8.81
C GLY A 22 -10.58 -9.33 7.44
N HIS A 23 -10.60 -8.54 6.36
CA HIS A 23 -10.51 -9.05 5.00
C HIS A 23 -9.06 -9.43 4.66
N ASP A 24 -8.83 -10.58 4.06
CA ASP A 24 -7.54 -10.95 3.46
C ASP A 24 -7.77 -11.80 2.20
N SER A 25 -7.63 -11.19 1.03
CA SER A 25 -7.83 -11.88 -0.25
C SER A 25 -6.73 -12.91 -0.58
N GLY A 26 -5.62 -12.92 0.18
CA GLY A 26 -4.57 -13.92 0.06
C GLY A 26 -4.87 -15.21 0.82
N GLN A 27 -5.95 -15.25 1.62
CA GLN A 27 -6.37 -16.44 2.37
C GLN A 27 -7.51 -17.18 1.65
N PRO A 28 -7.56 -18.52 1.71
CA PRO A 28 -8.57 -19.32 1.01
C PRO A 28 -10.03 -18.98 1.37
N ASP A 29 -10.28 -18.52 2.60
CA ASP A 29 -11.60 -18.13 3.10
C ASP A 29 -11.84 -16.61 3.07
N GLY A 30 -10.89 -15.83 2.54
CA GLY A 30 -10.96 -14.38 2.45
C GLY A 30 -10.80 -13.65 3.78
N ARG A 31 -10.35 -14.33 4.85
CA ARG A 31 -10.28 -13.79 6.22
C ARG A 31 -8.85 -13.65 6.71
N ALA A 32 -8.57 -12.55 7.40
CA ALA A 32 -7.27 -12.31 7.99
C ALA A 32 -6.98 -13.30 9.13
N ILE A 33 -5.80 -13.92 9.07
CA ILE A 33 -5.26 -14.77 10.15
C ILE A 33 -4.59 -13.95 11.27
N LEU A 34 -4.25 -12.69 10.98
CA LEU A 34 -3.63 -11.78 11.94
C LEU A 34 -4.69 -11.07 12.78
N PRO A 35 -4.34 -10.55 13.98
CA PRO A 35 -5.28 -9.81 14.82
C PRO A 35 -5.94 -8.65 14.08
N VAL A 36 -7.27 -8.58 14.17
CA VAL A 36 -8.11 -7.55 13.55
C VAL A 36 -8.52 -6.54 14.61
N SER A 37 -8.44 -5.25 14.28
CA SER A 37 -8.86 -4.17 15.17
C SER A 37 -9.46 -3.03 14.35
N SER A 38 -10.76 -2.78 14.54
CA SER A 38 -11.47 -1.68 13.89
C SER A 38 -10.96 -0.29 14.31
N SER A 39 -10.29 -0.19 15.47
CA SER A 39 -9.68 1.06 15.93
C SER A 39 -8.24 1.26 15.42
N SER A 40 -7.63 0.22 14.86
CA SER A 40 -6.25 0.24 14.36
C SER A 40 -6.23 0.09 12.84
N GLN A 41 -6.58 1.17 12.14
CA GLN A 41 -6.68 1.19 10.67
C GLN A 41 -5.36 0.74 10.05
N MET A 42 -5.39 -0.39 9.32
CA MET A 42 -4.20 -0.95 8.67
C MET A 42 -4.58 -1.77 7.44
N ILE A 43 -4.11 -1.34 6.27
CA ILE A 43 -4.38 -2.00 4.99
C ILE A 43 -3.07 -2.25 4.26
N THR A 44 -2.84 -3.49 3.84
CA THR A 44 -1.66 -3.93 3.09
C THR A 44 -2.08 -4.35 1.69
N PHE A 45 -1.41 -3.79 0.69
CA PHE A 45 -1.51 -4.15 -0.72
C PHE A 45 -0.25 -4.91 -1.12
N THR A 46 -0.44 -6.09 -1.72
CA THR A 46 0.63 -6.86 -2.35
C THR A 46 0.48 -6.75 -3.86
N PHE A 47 1.50 -6.20 -4.51
CA PHE A 47 1.56 -6.02 -5.95
C PHE A 47 2.32 -7.19 -6.58
N SER A 48 1.83 -7.67 -7.72
CA SER A 48 2.45 -8.79 -8.45
C SER A 48 3.43 -8.31 -9.51
N GLU A 49 3.19 -7.13 -10.09
CA GLU A 49 3.97 -6.59 -11.21
C GLU A 49 4.10 -5.06 -11.06
N PRO A 50 5.28 -4.55 -10.64
CA PRO A 50 6.39 -5.27 -10.01
C PRO A 50 5.99 -5.91 -8.67
N GLU A 51 6.76 -6.90 -8.21
CA GLU A 51 6.61 -7.45 -6.85
C GLU A 51 6.92 -6.37 -5.81
N ALA A 52 5.89 -5.90 -5.12
CA ALA A 52 6.01 -4.86 -4.10
C ALA A 52 4.96 -5.07 -3.00
N VAL A 53 5.22 -4.48 -1.83
CA VAL A 53 4.28 -4.47 -0.70
C VAL A 53 4.18 -3.06 -0.17
N LEU A 54 2.95 -2.58 0.00
CA LEU A 54 2.68 -1.29 0.62
C LEU A 54 1.66 -1.48 1.75
N THR A 55 1.95 -0.93 2.93
CA THR A 55 1.01 -0.92 4.05
C THR A 55 0.68 0.50 4.47
N LEU A 56 -0.60 0.84 4.50
CA LEU A 56 -1.16 2.04 5.11
C LEU A 56 -1.55 1.78 6.54
N ARG A 57 -1.27 2.74 7.43
CA ARG A 57 -1.70 2.70 8.83
C ARG A 57 -1.99 4.08 9.39
N THR A 58 -2.87 4.15 10.38
CA THR A 58 -2.97 5.35 11.22
C THR A 58 -1.91 5.34 12.34
N SER A 59 -1.57 6.53 12.81
CA SER A 59 -0.80 6.70 14.05
C SER A 59 -1.77 6.72 15.24
N GLY A 60 -1.46 5.96 16.28
CA GLY A 60 -2.32 5.88 17.48
C GLY A 60 -2.25 7.11 18.39
N THR A 61 -1.20 7.93 18.25
CA THR A 61 -0.93 9.07 19.14
C THR A 61 -0.97 10.43 18.44
N GLU A 62 -1.01 10.45 17.11
CA GLU A 62 -0.97 11.68 16.32
C GLU A 62 -1.96 11.57 15.16
N PRO A 63 -2.55 12.69 14.69
CA PRO A 63 -3.45 12.69 13.54
C PRO A 63 -2.66 12.56 12.23
N LYS A 64 -2.01 11.41 12.03
CA LYS A 64 -1.13 11.12 10.88
C LYS A 64 -1.45 9.76 10.28
N ILE A 65 -1.41 9.70 8.96
CA ILE A 65 -1.35 8.46 8.19
C ILE A 65 0.12 8.18 7.91
N LYS A 66 0.55 6.93 8.10
CA LYS A 66 1.90 6.45 7.81
C LYS A 66 1.81 5.33 6.79
N TRP A 67 2.90 5.13 6.05
CA TRP A 67 3.04 3.97 5.19
C TRP A 67 4.40 3.30 5.35
N TYR A 68 4.43 2.01 5.04
CA TYR A 68 5.64 1.24 4.78
C TYR A 68 5.57 0.73 3.35
N SER A 69 6.70 0.73 2.65
CA SER A 69 6.75 0.35 1.25
C SER A 69 8.05 -0.39 0.96
N GLU A 70 7.94 -1.51 0.26
CA GLU A 70 9.06 -2.34 -0.18
C GLU A 70 8.82 -2.76 -1.63
N ILE A 71 9.88 -2.79 -2.44
CA ILE A 71 9.87 -3.36 -3.79
C ILE A 71 10.99 -4.38 -3.92
N ARG A 72 10.71 -5.47 -4.63
CA ARG A 72 11.70 -6.46 -4.97
C ARG A 72 12.27 -6.18 -6.35
N ALA A 73 13.59 -6.04 -6.44
CA ALA A 73 14.27 -5.95 -7.72
C ALA A 73 14.14 -7.28 -8.49
N GLN A 74 13.94 -7.20 -9.80
CA GLN A 74 13.91 -8.39 -10.66
C GLN A 74 15.32 -9.00 -10.76
N PRO A 75 15.43 -10.33 -10.99
CA PRO A 75 16.72 -10.97 -11.23
C PRO A 75 17.49 -10.26 -12.36
N GLY A 76 18.74 -9.87 -12.08
CA GLY A 76 19.60 -9.14 -13.02
C GLY A 76 19.44 -7.61 -12.99
N GLN A 77 18.46 -7.06 -12.27
CA GLN A 77 18.35 -5.62 -12.07
C GLN A 77 19.31 -5.15 -10.98
N THR A 78 20.43 -4.54 -11.37
CA THR A 78 21.49 -4.08 -10.47
C THR A 78 21.44 -2.59 -10.17
N ASP A 79 20.73 -1.81 -10.98
CA ASP A 79 20.52 -0.37 -10.77
C ASP A 79 19.52 -0.15 -9.62
N ARG A 80 20.07 0.12 -8.44
CA ARG A 80 19.29 0.41 -7.22
C ARG A 80 18.51 1.72 -7.32
N ASP A 81 19.04 2.72 -8.02
CA ASP A 81 18.36 4.01 -8.14
C ASP A 81 17.15 3.89 -9.05
N ALA A 82 17.20 3.05 -10.09
CA ALA A 82 16.03 2.71 -10.89
C ALA A 82 14.94 2.01 -10.07
N VAL A 83 15.32 1.02 -9.25
CA VAL A 83 14.38 0.34 -8.33
C VAL A 83 13.76 1.33 -7.35
N LYS A 84 14.56 2.23 -6.79
CA LYS A 84 14.06 3.27 -5.87
C LYS A 84 13.07 4.21 -6.55
N ARG A 85 13.38 4.71 -7.76
CA ARG A 85 12.45 5.57 -8.53
C ARG A 85 11.13 4.85 -8.80
N GLN A 86 11.16 3.56 -9.08
CA GLN A 86 9.96 2.76 -9.29
C GLN A 86 9.11 2.64 -8.01
N LEU A 87 9.73 2.45 -6.85
CA LEU A 87 9.05 2.46 -5.56
C LEU A 87 8.47 3.83 -5.23
N ASP A 88 9.22 4.90 -5.45
CA ASP A 88 8.76 6.28 -5.22
C ASP A 88 7.53 6.59 -6.08
N ALA A 89 7.53 6.16 -7.35
CA ALA A 89 6.39 6.31 -8.26
C ALA A 89 5.16 5.49 -7.83
N LEU A 90 5.35 4.26 -7.35
CA LEU A 90 4.27 3.44 -6.78
C LEU A 90 3.66 4.12 -5.53
N VAL A 91 4.51 4.65 -4.65
CA VAL A 91 4.06 5.39 -3.46
C VAL A 91 3.27 6.64 -3.87
N ALA A 92 3.75 7.39 -4.86
CA ALA A 92 3.04 8.56 -5.35
C ALA A 92 1.66 8.20 -5.92
N ALA A 93 1.56 7.16 -6.75
CA ALA A 93 0.28 6.68 -7.28
C ALA A 93 -0.68 6.23 -6.17
N MET A 94 -0.16 5.55 -5.15
CA MET A 94 -0.96 5.16 -3.99
C MET A 94 -1.47 6.38 -3.20
N VAL A 95 -0.61 7.37 -2.94
CA VAL A 95 -1.02 8.59 -2.22
C VAL A 95 -2.12 9.31 -3.00
N ASP A 96 -1.94 9.48 -4.30
CA ASP A 96 -2.91 10.18 -5.14
C ASP A 96 -4.24 9.42 -5.24
N GLU A 97 -4.21 8.15 -5.64
CA GLU A 97 -5.42 7.38 -5.96
C GLU A 97 -6.15 6.85 -4.72
N LEU A 98 -5.42 6.47 -3.65
CA LEU A 98 -6.02 5.89 -2.45
C LEU A 98 -6.24 6.91 -1.33
N MET A 99 -5.29 7.82 -1.08
CA MET A 99 -5.44 8.81 -0.02
C MET A 99 -6.17 10.07 -0.50
N GLN A 100 -6.09 10.39 -1.79
CA GLN A 100 -6.75 11.54 -2.41
C GLN A 100 -6.56 12.83 -1.58
N PRO A 101 -5.31 13.27 -1.38
CA PRO A 101 -4.97 14.26 -0.35
C PRO A 101 -5.71 15.59 -0.53
N GLU A 102 -5.90 16.05 -1.77
CA GLU A 102 -6.64 17.28 -2.05
C GLU A 102 -8.11 17.18 -1.63
N GLN A 103 -8.76 16.05 -1.95
CA GLN A 103 -10.17 15.82 -1.62
C GLN A 103 -10.38 15.66 -0.12
N ASN A 104 -9.43 15.03 0.57
CA ASN A 104 -9.49 14.72 2.00
C ASN A 104 -8.80 15.76 2.89
N GLY A 105 -8.29 16.86 2.32
CA GLY A 105 -7.60 17.93 3.07
C GLY A 105 -6.32 17.47 3.78
N LEU A 106 -5.65 16.44 3.24
CA LEU A 106 -4.42 15.90 3.82
C LEU A 106 -3.21 16.77 3.42
N ILE A 107 -2.35 17.04 4.38
CA ILE A 107 -1.13 17.82 4.17
C ILE A 107 0.06 16.87 4.17
N ALA A 108 0.84 16.89 3.08
CA ALA A 108 2.08 16.14 3.00
C ALA A 108 3.06 16.58 4.11
N ARG A 109 3.84 15.61 4.62
CA ARG A 109 4.89 15.92 5.59
C ARG A 109 5.91 16.86 4.93
N LYS A 110 6.25 17.97 5.59
CA LYS A 110 7.41 18.78 5.20
C LYS A 110 8.68 17.95 5.40
N GLU A 111 9.48 17.83 4.34
CA GLU A 111 10.82 17.22 4.39
C GLU A 111 11.75 17.99 5.34
#